data_AF-A0A3B8UIV3-F1
#
_entry.id   AF-A0A3B8UIV3-F1
#
_cell.length_a   1.000
_cell.length_b   1.000
_cell.length_c   1.000
_cell.angle_alpha   90.00
_cell.angle_beta   90.00
_cell.angle_gamma   90.00
#
_symmetry.space_group_name_H-M   'P 1'
#
loop_
_entity.id
_entity.type
_entity.pdbx_description
1 polymer ?
#
loop_
_entity_poly.entity_id
_entity_poly.type
_entity_poly.pdbx_seq_one_letter_code
_entity_poly.pdbx_strand_id
1 'polypeptide(L)'
;HLGSVSLDSYQGNMERRLGTEVVSEDRALFPVWFLSYRNKDRVAYAIINGQTGKAVADLPVSLVKYFVGSALLAIPIFILLNLMFTIRPKVTLVVASFIALITIIMYVSELKKIYIKDKKLDDRGRMYAGLGLEENMSSMDKLKEDQKLADSIADAVEEGRNRKDKKKSLYKEKREISWTMKIAIIAVIFSGVVPVLYTLQFAAILYGGSTVSLGMGFPICVTCFAAGVILTVTNHKIFKNVSGKNISGNIGSLAAMLIAAVVLWFNPVSDIYYYAAVIVELIAIIYTVTDLIRYYNMLAT
;
A
#
# COMPACT_ATOMS: atom_id res chain seq x y z
N HIS A 1 22.95 35.75 8.97
CA HIS A 1 21.74 35.93 8.16
C HIS A 1 22.12 35.81 6.69
N LEU A 2 21.84 34.67 6.05
CA LEU A 2 21.99 34.49 4.60
C LEU A 2 20.70 35.00 3.96
N GLY A 3 20.84 35.99 3.06
CA GLY A 3 19.72 36.66 2.42
C GLY A 3 18.81 35.70 1.67
N SER A 4 17.50 35.87 1.82
CA SER A 4 16.51 35.21 0.97
C SER A 4 16.74 35.65 -0.48
N VAL A 5 17.07 34.69 -1.34
CA VAL A 5 17.21 34.95 -2.79
C VAL A 5 15.80 35.09 -3.37
N SER A 6 15.45 36.31 -3.78
CA SER A 6 14.21 36.63 -4.49
C SER A 6 14.41 36.38 -5.99
N LEU A 7 13.65 35.43 -6.54
CA LEU A 7 13.68 35.07 -7.98
C LEU A 7 13.27 36.24 -8.88
N ASP A 8 12.27 37.03 -8.44
CA ASP A 8 11.75 38.19 -9.18
C ASP A 8 12.84 39.22 -9.53
N SER A 9 13.83 39.39 -8.64
CA SER A 9 14.91 40.37 -8.82
C SER A 9 15.90 39.98 -9.93
N TYR A 10 16.05 38.68 -10.22
CA TYR A 10 16.94 38.18 -11.27
C TYR A 10 16.25 38.11 -12.63
N GLN A 11 14.97 37.79 -12.66
CA GLN A 11 14.19 37.64 -13.89
C GLN A 11 14.16 38.95 -14.69
N GLY A 12 13.82 40.07 -14.05
CA GLY A 12 13.79 41.38 -14.72
C GLY A 12 15.18 41.89 -15.17
N ASN A 13 16.27 41.42 -14.55
CA ASN A 13 17.64 41.79 -14.96
C ASN A 13 18.14 40.93 -16.13
N MET A 14 17.75 39.65 -16.18
CA MET A 14 18.05 38.77 -17.31
C MET A 14 17.25 39.12 -18.56
N GLU A 15 15.95 39.40 -18.43
CA GLU A 15 15.08 39.81 -19.54
C GLU A 15 15.60 41.08 -20.21
N ARG A 16 16.05 42.06 -19.42
CA ARG A 16 16.60 43.32 -19.91
C ARG A 16 17.95 43.17 -20.63
N ARG A 17 18.75 42.15 -20.27
CA ARG A 17 20.07 41.89 -20.87
C ARG A 17 20.00 40.99 -22.09
N LEU A 18 19.05 40.04 -22.12
CA LEU A 18 18.94 39.04 -23.18
C LEU A 18 17.87 39.40 -24.22
N GLY A 19 16.98 40.36 -23.93
CA GLY A 19 15.94 40.80 -24.86
C GLY A 19 14.85 39.75 -25.13
N THR A 20 14.76 38.73 -24.27
CA THR A 20 13.83 37.61 -24.37
C THR A 20 13.02 37.48 -23.09
N GLU A 21 11.71 37.31 -23.21
CA GLU A 21 10.76 37.17 -22.09
C GLU A 21 10.63 35.71 -21.67
N VAL A 22 10.71 35.42 -20.35
CA VAL A 22 10.59 34.06 -19.83
C VAL A 22 9.11 33.71 -19.66
N VAL A 23 8.58 32.88 -20.56
CA VAL A 23 7.14 32.55 -20.62
C VAL A 23 6.69 31.62 -19.48
N SER A 24 7.57 30.75 -18.96
CA SER A 24 7.27 29.88 -17.82
C SER A 24 8.54 29.20 -17.25
N GLU A 25 8.68 29.16 -15.92
CA GLU A 25 9.68 28.35 -15.23
C GLU A 25 9.12 26.94 -14.96
N ASP A 26 9.61 25.93 -15.66
CA ASP A 26 9.14 24.56 -15.45
C ASP A 26 9.88 23.87 -14.29
N ARG A 27 11.15 24.27 -14.01
CA ARG A 27 12.01 23.68 -12.96
C ARG A 27 13.08 24.66 -12.46
N ALA A 28 13.17 24.83 -11.14
CA ALA A 28 14.24 25.58 -10.48
C ALA A 28 15.21 24.65 -9.74
N LEU A 29 16.51 24.97 -9.78
CA LEU A 29 17.56 24.26 -9.04
C LEU A 29 17.95 25.06 -7.80
N PHE A 30 17.80 24.45 -6.63
CA PHE A 30 18.19 25.06 -5.36
C PHE A 30 19.46 24.39 -4.81
N PRO A 31 20.33 25.15 -4.11
CA PRO A 31 21.50 24.56 -3.45
C PRO A 31 21.04 23.60 -2.34
N VAL A 32 21.56 22.38 -2.37
CA VAL A 32 21.26 21.32 -1.40
C VAL A 32 22.55 20.67 -0.90
N TRP A 33 22.59 20.37 0.39
CA TRP A 33 23.61 19.50 0.98
C TRP A 33 23.09 18.07 0.98
N PHE A 34 23.87 17.15 0.41
CA PHE A 34 23.57 15.73 0.40
C PHE A 34 24.44 15.03 1.43
N LEU A 35 23.82 14.40 2.43
CA LEU A 35 24.51 13.70 3.50
C LEU A 35 24.22 12.20 3.39
N SER A 36 25.26 11.38 3.44
CA SER A 36 25.15 9.94 3.54
C SER A 36 25.76 9.47 4.87
N TYR A 37 25.03 8.63 5.59
CA TYR A 37 25.48 8.05 6.85
C TYR A 37 25.42 6.53 6.76
N ARG A 38 26.57 5.87 6.86
CA ARG A 38 26.65 4.41 6.88
C ARG A 38 26.68 3.88 8.31
N ASN A 39 25.82 2.93 8.62
CA ASN A 39 25.86 2.15 9.85
C ASN A 39 25.79 0.66 9.51
N LYS A 40 26.88 -0.07 9.78
CA LYS A 40 27.07 -1.47 9.36
C LYS A 40 26.83 -1.61 7.85
N ASP A 41 25.89 -2.45 7.44
CA ASP A 41 25.57 -2.74 6.03
C ASP A 41 24.53 -1.78 5.41
N ARG A 42 24.15 -0.71 6.10
CA ARG A 42 23.06 0.20 5.69
C ARG A 42 23.54 1.64 5.52
N VAL A 43 23.01 2.36 4.53
CA VAL A 43 23.35 3.78 4.27
C VAL A 43 22.07 4.61 4.29
N ALA A 44 21.96 5.54 5.23
CA ALA A 44 20.86 6.51 5.26
C ALA A 44 21.26 7.75 4.45
N TYR A 45 20.30 8.32 3.72
CA TYR A 45 20.48 9.55 2.96
C TYR A 45 19.64 10.67 3.57
N ALA A 46 20.24 11.85 3.69
CA ALA A 46 19.56 13.05 4.11
C ALA A 46 19.87 14.19 3.14
N ILE A 47 18.85 14.97 2.79
CA ILE A 47 18.97 16.15 1.95
C ILE A 47 18.64 17.36 2.79
N ILE A 48 19.55 18.33 2.84
CA ILE A 48 19.38 19.57 3.60
C ILE A 48 19.35 20.73 2.63
N ASN A 49 18.31 21.55 2.68
CA ASN A 49 18.25 22.76 1.87
C ASN A 49 19.35 23.75 2.30
N GLY A 50 20.18 24.20 1.36
CA GLY A 50 21.35 25.04 1.63
C GLY A 50 21.02 26.47 2.08
N GLN A 51 19.79 26.94 1.87
CA GLN A 51 19.33 28.28 2.27
C GLN A 51 18.54 28.27 3.58
N THR A 52 17.63 27.31 3.73
CA THR A 52 16.71 27.25 4.90
C THR A 52 17.19 26.34 6.01
N GLY A 53 18.15 25.45 5.74
CA GLY A 53 18.61 24.43 6.70
C GLY A 53 17.59 23.32 6.99
N LYS A 54 16.44 23.31 6.31
CA LYS A 54 15.44 22.24 6.45
C LYS A 54 16.02 20.92 5.92
N ALA A 55 16.00 19.90 6.75
CA ALA A 55 16.49 18.57 6.43
C ALA A 55 15.33 17.58 6.21
N VAL A 56 15.45 16.74 5.20
CA VAL A 56 14.55 15.61 4.94
C VAL A 56 15.42 14.35 4.86
N ALA A 57 15.06 13.34 5.64
CA ALA A 57 15.72 12.05 5.66
C ALA A 57 14.67 10.95 5.86
N ASP A 58 14.80 9.86 5.10
CA ASP A 58 14.03 8.64 5.36
C ASP A 58 14.71 7.91 6.52
N LEU A 59 14.09 7.90 7.70
CA LEU A 59 14.64 7.27 8.90
C LEU A 59 14.01 5.89 9.14
N PRO A 60 14.82 4.85 9.39
CA PRO A 60 14.28 3.53 9.72
C PRO A 60 13.58 3.57 11.09
N VAL A 61 12.46 2.87 11.18
CA VAL A 61 11.67 2.72 12.39
C VAL A 61 12.23 1.58 13.24
N SER A 62 12.66 1.87 14.46
CA SER A 62 13.11 0.83 15.40
C SER A 62 11.91 0.06 15.96
N LEU A 63 11.88 -1.26 15.75
CA LEU A 63 10.82 -2.14 16.26
C LEU A 63 10.63 -2.02 17.78
N VAL A 64 11.73 -2.04 18.55
CA VAL A 64 11.66 -1.96 20.02
C VAL A 64 11.07 -0.63 20.47
N LYS A 65 11.55 0.49 19.90
CA LYS A 65 11.04 1.82 20.25
C LYS A 65 9.58 1.99 19.85
N TYR A 66 9.18 1.43 18.72
CA TYR A 66 7.80 1.41 18.26
C TYR A 66 6.90 0.71 19.27
N PHE A 67 7.21 -0.53 19.66
CA PHE A 67 6.38 -1.27 20.62
C PHE A 67 6.36 -0.65 22.02
N VAL A 68 7.49 -0.13 22.50
CA VAL A 68 7.53 0.58 23.79
C VAL A 68 6.65 1.83 23.74
N GLY A 69 6.74 2.62 22.67
CA GLY A 69 5.89 3.79 22.47
C GLY A 69 4.40 3.43 22.38
N SER A 70 4.06 2.39 21.61
CA SER A 70 2.69 1.90 21.51
C SER A 70 2.15 1.37 22.84
N ALA A 71 2.95 0.65 23.63
CA ALA A 71 2.54 0.14 24.94
C ALA A 71 2.31 1.28 25.94
N LEU A 72 3.17 2.30 25.93
CA LEU A 72 3.01 3.47 26.79
C LEU A 72 1.73 4.25 26.45
N LEU A 73 1.39 4.35 25.17
CA LEU A 73 0.15 4.98 24.68
C LEU A 73 -1.10 4.11 24.94
N ALA A 74 -0.94 2.78 24.96
CA ALA A 74 -2.04 1.85 25.24
C ALA A 74 -2.60 2.02 26.66
N ILE A 75 -1.79 2.41 27.65
CA ILE A 75 -2.22 2.60 29.04
C ILE A 75 -3.32 3.67 29.19
N PRO A 76 -3.12 4.93 28.76
CA PRO A 76 -4.16 5.95 28.87
C PRO A 76 -5.38 5.62 28.00
N ILE A 77 -5.18 5.00 26.82
CA ILE A 77 -6.30 4.53 25.98
C ILE A 77 -7.13 3.48 26.72
N PHE A 78 -6.47 2.52 27.37
CA PHE A 78 -7.15 1.47 28.12
C PHE A 78 -7.96 2.03 29.28
N ILE A 79 -7.38 2.96 30.06
CA ILE A 79 -8.08 3.61 31.17
C ILE A 79 -9.31 4.37 30.65
N LEU A 80 -9.15 5.15 29.57
CA LEU A 80 -10.24 5.92 28.97
C LEU A 80 -11.36 5.01 28.45
N LEU A 81 -11.00 3.92 27.77
CA LEU A 81 -11.96 2.94 27.25
C LEU A 81 -12.70 2.24 28.39
N ASN A 82 -12.01 1.83 29.45
CA ASN A 82 -12.62 1.14 30.58
C ASN A 82 -13.60 2.06 31.34
N LEU A 83 -13.30 3.36 31.43
CA LEU A 83 -14.17 4.35 32.08
C LEU A 83 -15.49 4.59 31.32
N MET A 84 -15.46 4.53 29.98
CA MET A 84 -16.59 4.91 29.12
C MET A 84 -17.33 3.72 28.49
N PHE A 85 -16.66 2.58 28.29
CA PHE A 85 -17.15 1.45 27.50
C PHE A 85 -16.73 0.09 28.09
N THR A 86 -17.69 -0.66 28.64
CA THR A 86 -17.49 -2.10 28.91
C THR A 86 -17.98 -2.92 27.72
N ILE A 87 -17.04 -3.50 26.96
CA ILE A 87 -17.33 -4.25 25.73
C ILE A 87 -17.49 -5.74 26.05
N ARG A 88 -18.57 -6.36 25.54
CA ARG A 88 -18.78 -7.81 25.66
C ARG A 88 -17.74 -8.60 24.83
N PRO A 89 -17.33 -9.81 25.23
CA PRO A 89 -16.29 -10.59 24.53
C PRO A 89 -16.60 -10.83 23.05
N LYS A 90 -17.87 -11.13 22.73
CA LYS A 90 -18.34 -11.33 21.34
C LYS A 90 -18.14 -10.09 20.47
N VAL A 91 -18.37 -8.89 21.02
CA VAL A 91 -18.19 -7.63 20.30
C VAL A 91 -16.69 -7.31 20.14
N THR A 92 -15.89 -7.61 21.16
CA THR A 92 -14.43 -7.42 21.13
C THR A 92 -13.78 -8.23 19.99
N LEU A 93 -14.21 -9.49 19.80
CA LEU A 93 -13.73 -10.34 18.71
C LEU A 93 -14.07 -9.76 17.33
N VAL A 94 -15.28 -9.23 17.15
CA VAL A 94 -15.69 -8.58 15.88
C VAL A 94 -14.85 -7.33 15.60
N VAL A 95 -14.60 -6.52 16.63
CA VAL A 95 -13.75 -5.33 16.52
C VAL A 95 -12.31 -5.73 16.17
N ALA A 96 -11.77 -6.79 16.79
CA ALA A 96 -10.44 -7.30 16.48
C ALA A 96 -10.31 -7.75 15.01
N SER A 97 -11.31 -8.46 14.47
CA SER A 97 -11.35 -8.83 13.04
C SER A 97 -11.46 -7.64 12.10
N PHE A 98 -12.16 -6.57 12.50
CA PHE A 98 -12.18 -5.33 11.72
C PHE A 98 -10.80 -4.64 11.71
N ILE A 99 -10.12 -4.58 12.85
CA ILE A 99 -8.76 -4.04 12.96
C ILE A 99 -7.77 -4.89 12.15
N ALA A 100 -7.91 -6.22 12.16
CA ALA A 100 -7.11 -7.13 11.34
C ALA A 100 -7.26 -6.80 9.84
N LEU A 101 -8.50 -6.60 9.37
CA LEU A 101 -8.76 -6.20 7.99
C LEU A 101 -8.10 -4.87 7.63
N ILE A 102 -8.22 -3.84 8.48
CA ILE A 102 -7.55 -2.54 8.28
C ILE A 102 -6.04 -2.73 8.17
N THR A 103 -5.46 -3.55 9.05
CA THR A 103 -4.02 -3.85 9.06
C THR A 103 -3.60 -4.50 7.74
N ILE A 104 -4.40 -5.43 7.20
CA ILE A 104 -4.16 -6.05 5.89
C ILE A 104 -4.21 -5.02 4.77
N ILE A 105 -5.18 -4.10 4.79
CA ILE A 105 -5.30 -3.02 3.80
C ILE A 105 -4.07 -2.12 3.83
N MET A 106 -3.62 -1.71 5.02
CA MET A 106 -2.38 -0.94 5.19
C MET A 106 -1.17 -1.70 4.66
N TYR A 107 -1.02 -2.97 5.04
CA TYR A 107 0.07 -3.85 4.59
C TYR A 107 0.17 -3.89 3.06
N VAL A 108 -0.95 -4.15 2.39
CA VAL A 108 -1.02 -4.21 0.92
C VAL A 108 -0.74 -2.84 0.29
N SER A 109 -1.26 -1.77 0.88
CA SER A 109 -1.10 -0.41 0.34
C SER A 109 0.36 0.04 0.36
N GLU A 110 1.06 -0.20 1.46
CA GLU A 110 2.47 0.10 1.59
C GLU A 110 3.31 -0.78 0.68
N LEU A 111 3.09 -2.11 0.64
CA LEU A 111 3.78 -3.00 -0.30
C LEU A 111 3.67 -2.56 -1.76
N LYS A 112 2.55 -1.97 -2.13
CA LYS A 112 2.36 -1.43 -3.48
C LYS A 112 3.16 -0.15 -3.73
N LYS A 113 3.19 0.78 -2.77
CA LYS A 113 4.05 1.99 -2.87
C LYS A 113 5.51 1.59 -3.05
N ILE A 114 5.93 0.57 -2.30
CA ILE A 114 7.24 -0.04 -2.38
C ILE A 114 7.51 -0.59 -3.78
N TYR A 115 6.60 -1.42 -4.31
CA TYR A 115 6.72 -2.00 -5.65
C TYR A 115 6.86 -0.94 -6.76
N ILE A 116 6.10 0.16 -6.67
CA ILE A 116 6.15 1.26 -7.62
C ILE A 116 7.51 1.99 -7.54
N LYS A 117 7.99 2.25 -6.33
CA LYS A 117 9.30 2.91 -6.08
C LYS A 117 10.45 2.05 -6.60
N ASP A 118 10.43 0.76 -6.32
CA ASP A 118 11.48 -0.19 -6.70
C ASP A 118 11.59 -0.36 -8.23
N LYS A 119 10.44 -0.48 -8.92
CA LYS A 119 10.40 -0.55 -10.39
C LYS A 119 10.60 0.79 -11.10
N LYS A 120 10.79 1.89 -10.37
CA LYS A 120 10.88 3.26 -10.90
C LYS A 120 9.71 3.60 -11.84
N LEU A 121 8.52 3.05 -11.58
CA LEU A 121 7.35 3.23 -12.46
C LEU A 121 6.83 4.67 -12.44
N ASP A 122 7.17 5.43 -11.40
CA ASP A 122 6.79 6.83 -11.21
C ASP A 122 7.90 7.82 -11.62
N ASP A 123 9.00 7.33 -12.20
CA ASP A 123 10.12 8.18 -12.64
C ASP A 123 9.78 8.89 -13.95
N ARG A 124 9.31 10.14 -13.84
CA ARG A 124 9.01 11.01 -14.99
C ARG A 124 10.25 11.25 -15.85
N GLY A 125 11.45 11.29 -15.28
CA GLY A 125 12.69 11.57 -16.02
C GLY A 125 13.00 10.51 -17.08
N ARG A 126 12.74 9.23 -16.77
CA ARG A 126 12.90 8.15 -17.75
C ARG A 126 11.86 8.19 -18.86
N MET A 127 10.67 8.72 -18.59
CA MET A 127 9.63 8.89 -19.62
C MET A 127 10.02 9.95 -20.66
N TYR A 128 10.75 11.01 -20.25
CA TYR A 128 11.24 12.05 -21.17
C TYR A 128 12.54 11.68 -21.90
N ALA A 129 13.46 10.96 -21.24
CA ALA A 129 14.70 10.51 -21.89
C ALA A 129 14.46 9.54 -23.07
N GLY A 130 13.36 8.79 -23.05
CA GLY A 130 12.96 7.94 -24.17
C GLY A 130 12.46 8.71 -25.40
N LEU A 131 11.90 9.92 -25.21
CA LEU A 131 11.34 10.75 -26.28
C LEU A 131 12.43 11.53 -27.04
N GLY A 132 13.47 12.00 -26.35
CA GLY A 132 14.55 12.78 -26.99
C GLY A 132 15.52 11.97 -27.87
N LEU A 133 15.50 10.64 -27.76
CA LEU A 133 16.28 9.73 -28.61
C LEU A 133 15.63 9.49 -29.98
N GLU A 134 14.30 9.63 -30.10
CA GLU A 134 13.57 9.48 -31.36
C GLU A 134 13.75 10.69 -32.31
N GLU A 135 14.12 11.85 -31.79
CA GLU A 135 14.05 13.12 -32.53
C GLU A 135 15.32 13.47 -33.33
N ASN A 136 16.48 12.83 -33.06
CA ASN A 136 17.80 13.28 -33.55
C ASN A 136 18.43 12.43 -34.69
N MET A 137 17.65 11.74 -35.53
CA MET A 137 18.18 10.76 -36.50
C MET A 137 18.28 11.27 -37.97
N SER A 138 19.46 11.12 -38.60
CA SER A 138 19.88 11.62 -39.94
C SER A 138 19.32 10.84 -41.15
N SER A 139 19.10 11.52 -42.28
CA SER A 139 18.43 11.03 -43.50
C SER A 139 19.11 9.87 -44.23
N MET A 140 20.43 9.70 -44.10
CA MET A 140 21.20 8.59 -44.68
C MET A 140 21.24 7.37 -43.74
N ASP A 141 21.04 7.56 -42.44
CA ASP A 141 20.85 6.47 -41.48
C ASP A 141 19.42 5.92 -41.54
N LYS A 142 18.43 6.75 -41.88
CA LYS A 142 17.03 6.34 -42.11
C LYS A 142 16.88 5.25 -43.18
N LEU A 143 17.62 5.33 -44.30
CA LEU A 143 17.52 4.33 -45.39
C LEU A 143 18.14 2.97 -45.04
N LYS A 144 19.23 2.97 -44.25
CA LYS A 144 19.83 1.73 -43.71
C LYS A 144 19.05 1.18 -42.53
N GLU A 145 18.37 2.04 -41.77
CA GLU A 145 17.39 1.64 -40.78
C GLU A 145 16.13 1.09 -41.41
N ASP A 146 15.55 1.66 -42.48
CA ASP A 146 14.31 1.19 -43.11
C ASP A 146 14.41 -0.25 -43.63
N GLN A 147 15.60 -0.67 -44.06
CA GLN A 147 15.85 -2.04 -44.51
C GLN A 147 16.09 -3.01 -43.33
N LYS A 148 16.70 -2.53 -42.24
CA LYS A 148 16.71 -3.24 -40.95
C LYS A 148 15.35 -3.19 -40.24
N LEU A 149 14.51 -2.22 -40.57
CA LEU A 149 13.17 -1.97 -40.07
C LEU A 149 12.23 -2.98 -40.73
N ALA A 150 12.40 -3.33 -42.01
CA ALA A 150 11.61 -4.38 -42.64
C ALA A 150 11.83 -5.77 -41.98
N ASP A 151 13.08 -6.15 -41.74
CA ASP A 151 13.42 -7.42 -41.07
C ASP A 151 13.05 -7.39 -39.57
N SER A 152 13.29 -6.26 -38.90
CA SER A 152 12.82 -6.07 -37.52
C SER A 152 11.33 -5.80 -37.41
N ILE A 153 10.59 -5.49 -38.49
CA ILE A 153 9.12 -5.43 -38.50
C ILE A 153 8.56 -6.84 -38.48
N ALA A 154 9.20 -7.82 -39.13
CA ALA A 154 8.79 -9.23 -39.00
C ALA A 154 8.97 -9.71 -37.55
N ASP A 155 10.16 -9.48 -36.97
CA ASP A 155 10.44 -9.79 -35.56
C ASP A 155 9.62 -8.93 -34.59
N ALA A 156 9.36 -7.65 -34.89
CA ALA A 156 8.56 -6.73 -34.06
C ALA A 156 7.05 -6.82 -34.31
N VAL A 157 6.59 -7.54 -35.32
CA VAL A 157 5.18 -7.96 -35.46
C VAL A 157 4.93 -9.16 -34.56
N GLU A 158 5.89 -10.09 -34.45
CA GLU A 158 5.84 -11.21 -33.52
C GLU A 158 6.07 -10.75 -32.06
N GLU A 159 7.07 -9.88 -31.84
CA GLU A 159 7.30 -9.19 -30.59
C GLU A 159 6.23 -8.13 -30.31
N GLY A 160 5.56 -7.60 -31.34
CA GLY A 160 4.43 -6.66 -31.26
C GLY A 160 3.11 -7.34 -30.92
N ARG A 161 2.94 -8.61 -31.29
CA ARG A 161 1.89 -9.50 -30.80
C ARG A 161 2.13 -9.83 -29.33
N ASN A 162 3.36 -10.23 -28.97
CA ASN A 162 3.77 -10.43 -27.59
C ASN A 162 3.75 -9.13 -26.76
N ARG A 163 4.07 -7.95 -27.32
CA ARG A 163 3.98 -6.63 -26.67
C ARG A 163 2.56 -6.13 -26.65
N LYS A 164 1.69 -6.44 -27.61
CA LYS A 164 0.24 -6.18 -27.47
C LYS A 164 -0.31 -7.03 -26.34
N ASP A 165 0.12 -8.28 -26.18
CA ASP A 165 -0.27 -9.11 -25.03
C ASP A 165 0.35 -8.60 -23.72
N LYS A 166 1.60 -8.10 -23.75
CA LYS A 166 2.31 -7.50 -22.62
C LYS A 166 1.81 -6.09 -22.27
N LYS A 167 1.32 -5.32 -23.24
CA LYS A 167 0.77 -3.95 -23.11
C LYS A 167 -0.72 -4.04 -22.81
N LYS A 168 -1.43 -5.09 -23.25
CA LYS A 168 -2.76 -5.47 -22.77
C LYS A 168 -2.68 -6.02 -21.35
N SER A 169 -1.62 -6.74 -20.96
CA SER A 169 -1.35 -7.08 -19.56
C SER A 169 -0.91 -5.86 -18.74
N LEU A 170 -0.09 -4.94 -19.30
CA LEU A 170 0.29 -3.68 -18.66
C LEU A 170 -0.86 -2.69 -18.54
N TYR A 171 -1.77 -2.59 -19.52
CA TYR A 171 -2.98 -1.76 -19.46
C TYR A 171 -4.05 -2.42 -18.57
N LYS A 172 -4.06 -3.76 -18.47
CA LYS A 172 -4.82 -4.50 -17.45
C LYS A 172 -4.22 -4.34 -16.05
N GLU A 173 -2.92 -4.11 -15.94
CA GLU A 173 -2.18 -3.74 -14.71
C GLU A 173 -2.34 -2.24 -14.40
N LYS A 174 -2.43 -1.35 -15.40
CA LYS A 174 -2.65 0.10 -15.29
C LYS A 174 -4.12 0.48 -15.12
N ARG A 175 -5.06 -0.42 -15.44
CA ARG A 175 -6.40 -0.46 -14.85
C ARG A 175 -6.27 -0.94 -13.41
N GLU A 176 -5.39 -0.29 -12.66
CA GLU A 176 -5.40 -0.37 -11.23
C GLU A 176 -6.77 0.11 -10.81
N ILE A 177 -7.53 -0.81 -10.22
CA ILE A 177 -8.75 -0.53 -9.50
C ILE A 177 -8.40 0.66 -8.59
N SER A 178 -8.90 1.85 -8.95
CA SER A 178 -8.71 3.08 -8.19
C SER A 178 -8.99 2.77 -6.72
N TRP A 179 -8.31 3.44 -5.81
CA TRP A 179 -8.55 3.27 -4.37
C TRP A 179 -10.07 3.32 -4.05
N THR A 180 -10.82 4.13 -4.81
CA THR A 180 -12.28 4.22 -4.79
C THR A 180 -13.01 2.96 -5.25
N MET A 181 -12.53 2.26 -6.28
CA MET A 181 -13.11 1.01 -6.77
C MET A 181 -12.78 -0.17 -5.85
N LYS A 182 -11.68 -0.14 -5.08
CA LYS A 182 -11.39 -1.16 -4.05
C LYS A 182 -12.29 -0.99 -2.84
N ILE A 183 -12.48 0.25 -2.38
CA ILE A 183 -13.50 0.59 -1.38
C ILE A 183 -14.87 0.17 -1.88
N ALA A 184 -15.20 0.43 -3.16
CA ALA A 184 -16.47 0.01 -3.75
C ALA A 184 -16.64 -1.51 -3.76
N ILE A 185 -15.59 -2.29 -4.08
CA ILE A 185 -15.66 -3.76 -4.02
C ILE A 185 -15.86 -4.24 -2.57
N ILE A 186 -15.12 -3.69 -1.60
CA ILE A 186 -15.30 -4.01 -0.18
C ILE A 186 -16.72 -3.62 0.28
N ALA A 187 -17.21 -2.44 -0.13
CA ALA A 187 -18.55 -1.96 0.19
C ALA A 187 -19.66 -2.78 -0.47
N VAL A 188 -19.46 -3.27 -1.70
CA VAL A 188 -20.38 -4.17 -2.40
C VAL A 188 -20.41 -5.55 -1.76
N ILE A 189 -19.26 -6.06 -1.31
CA ILE A 189 -19.20 -7.30 -0.52
C ILE A 189 -19.90 -7.08 0.83
N PHE A 190 -19.68 -5.94 1.48
CA PHE A 190 -20.34 -5.60 2.75
C PHE A 190 -21.85 -5.41 2.57
N SER A 191 -22.30 -4.77 1.48
CA SER A 191 -23.72 -4.56 1.19
C SER A 191 -24.41 -5.80 0.61
N GLY A 192 -23.68 -6.77 0.06
CA GLY A 192 -24.23 -8.01 -0.49
C GLY A 192 -24.24 -9.15 0.53
N VAL A 193 -23.11 -9.41 1.16
CA VAL A 193 -22.91 -10.57 2.04
C VAL A 193 -23.60 -10.36 3.39
N VAL A 194 -23.51 -9.16 3.98
CA VAL A 194 -24.12 -8.90 5.29
C VAL A 194 -25.66 -9.00 5.24
N PRO A 195 -26.36 -8.41 4.26
CA PRO A 195 -27.81 -8.56 4.16
C PRO A 195 -28.27 -9.96 3.78
N VAL A 196 -27.53 -10.69 2.92
CA VAL A 196 -27.88 -12.07 2.54
C VAL A 196 -27.73 -13.03 3.71
N LEU A 197 -26.65 -12.90 4.50
CA LEU A 197 -26.51 -13.71 5.71
C LEU A 197 -27.58 -13.34 6.76
N TYR A 198 -27.96 -12.06 6.84
CA TYR A 198 -29.03 -11.59 7.71
C TYR A 198 -30.42 -12.10 7.28
N THR A 199 -30.71 -12.11 5.98
CA THR A 199 -31.99 -12.63 5.45
C THR A 199 -32.09 -14.14 5.59
N LEU A 200 -30.98 -14.89 5.42
CA LEU A 200 -30.92 -16.32 5.70
C LEU A 200 -31.17 -16.64 7.18
N GLN A 201 -30.60 -15.84 8.09
CA GLN A 201 -30.83 -15.98 9.52
C GLN A 201 -32.28 -15.65 9.91
N PHE A 202 -32.84 -14.56 9.35
CA PHE A 202 -34.23 -14.16 9.56
C PHE A 202 -35.23 -15.20 9.02
N ALA A 203 -34.96 -15.78 7.84
CA ALA A 203 -35.76 -16.86 7.27
C ALA A 203 -35.72 -18.12 8.15
N ALA A 204 -34.56 -18.49 8.68
CA ALA A 204 -34.43 -19.67 9.54
C ALA A 204 -35.19 -19.53 10.88
N ILE A 205 -35.30 -18.31 11.41
CA ILE A 205 -36.13 -17.99 12.58
C ILE A 205 -37.63 -18.11 12.24
N LEU A 206 -38.06 -17.64 11.07
CA LEU A 206 -39.45 -17.71 10.59
C LEU A 206 -39.94 -19.14 10.34
N TYR A 207 -39.08 -20.02 9.84
CA TYR A 207 -39.43 -21.43 9.55
C TYR A 207 -39.27 -22.38 10.74
N GLY A 208 -39.23 -21.87 11.97
CA GLY A 208 -39.20 -22.69 13.19
C GLY A 208 -37.88 -23.45 13.41
N GLY A 209 -36.81 -23.05 12.73
CA GLY A 209 -35.48 -23.60 12.96
C GLY A 209 -34.99 -23.22 14.35
N SER A 210 -34.55 -24.20 15.14
CA SER A 210 -33.77 -24.00 16.38
C SER A 210 -32.39 -23.44 16.02
N THR A 211 -32.34 -22.22 15.50
CA THR A 211 -31.09 -21.67 15.02
C THR A 211 -30.34 -21.02 16.16
N VAL A 212 -29.10 -21.46 16.32
CA VAL A 212 -28.04 -20.75 17.03
C VAL A 212 -28.20 -19.27 16.69
N SER A 213 -28.56 -18.44 17.68
CA SER A 213 -28.62 -16.99 17.51
C SER A 213 -27.20 -16.49 17.29
N LEU A 214 -26.74 -16.62 16.04
CA LEU A 214 -25.48 -16.06 15.56
C LEU A 214 -25.69 -14.56 15.58
N GLY A 215 -25.30 -13.89 16.67
CA GLY A 215 -25.40 -12.43 16.73
C GLY A 215 -24.72 -11.78 15.52
N MET A 216 -25.05 -10.51 15.24
CA MET A 216 -24.56 -9.74 14.07
C MET A 216 -23.03 -9.81 13.83
N GLY A 217 -22.24 -10.22 14.82
CA GLY A 217 -20.79 -10.40 14.72
C GLY A 217 -20.33 -11.48 13.73
N PHE A 218 -21.04 -12.60 13.61
CA PHE A 218 -20.63 -13.69 12.70
C PHE A 218 -20.56 -13.25 11.23
N PRO A 219 -21.63 -12.68 10.62
CA PRO A 219 -21.60 -12.26 9.22
C PRO A 219 -20.57 -11.15 8.95
N ILE A 220 -20.32 -10.28 9.94
CA ILE A 220 -19.30 -9.24 9.83
C ILE A 220 -17.90 -9.87 9.75
N CYS A 221 -17.58 -10.84 10.62
CA CYS A 221 -16.27 -11.49 10.60
C CYS A 221 -16.03 -12.29 9.32
N VAL A 222 -17.05 -13.00 8.82
CA VAL A 222 -16.96 -13.71 7.53
C VAL A 222 -16.71 -12.75 6.37
N THR A 223 -17.41 -11.63 6.36
CA THR A 223 -17.19 -10.56 5.36
C THR A 223 -15.78 -10.00 5.43
N CYS A 224 -15.29 -9.70 6.63
CA CYS A 224 -13.93 -9.20 6.84
C CYS A 224 -12.87 -10.22 6.38
N PHE A 225 -13.07 -11.50 6.70
CA PHE A 225 -12.21 -12.57 6.24
C PHE A 225 -12.20 -12.67 4.70
N ALA A 226 -13.37 -12.71 4.07
CA ALA A 226 -13.48 -12.78 2.60
C ALA A 226 -12.80 -11.58 1.92
N ALA A 227 -13.02 -10.37 2.43
CA ALA A 227 -12.34 -9.16 1.93
C ALA A 227 -10.82 -9.25 2.09
N GLY A 228 -10.33 -9.72 3.24
CA GLY A 228 -8.89 -9.94 3.48
C GLY A 228 -8.27 -10.95 2.52
N VAL A 229 -8.96 -12.06 2.24
CA VAL A 229 -8.53 -13.07 1.27
C VAL A 229 -8.44 -12.47 -0.13
N ILE A 230 -9.49 -11.77 -0.58
CA ILE A 230 -9.52 -11.15 -1.91
C ILE A 230 -8.37 -10.14 -2.07
N LEU A 231 -8.12 -9.30 -1.07
CA LEU A 231 -7.00 -8.36 -1.07
C LEU A 231 -5.65 -9.07 -1.16
N THR A 232 -5.48 -10.16 -0.41
CA THR A 232 -4.21 -10.91 -0.40
C THR A 232 -3.96 -11.61 -1.73
N VAL A 233 -4.97 -12.27 -2.30
CA VAL A 233 -4.88 -12.98 -3.59
C VAL A 233 -4.63 -12.00 -4.73
N THR A 234 -5.35 -10.88 -4.77
CA THR A 234 -5.21 -9.87 -5.82
C THR A 234 -3.80 -9.26 -5.86
N ASN A 235 -3.16 -9.11 -4.69
CA ASN A 235 -1.83 -8.49 -4.58
C ASN A 235 -0.70 -9.52 -4.41
N HIS A 236 -0.97 -10.82 -4.51
CA HIS A 236 0.02 -11.89 -4.35
C HIS A 236 1.22 -11.73 -5.31
N LYS A 237 0.97 -11.34 -6.56
CA LYS A 237 2.05 -11.10 -7.54
C LYS A 237 2.97 -9.94 -7.13
N ILE A 238 2.39 -8.87 -6.62
CA ILE A 238 3.14 -7.70 -6.12
C ILE A 238 3.99 -8.12 -4.93
N PHE A 239 3.39 -8.84 -3.98
CA PHE A 239 4.09 -9.37 -2.83
C PHE A 239 5.28 -10.26 -3.23
N LYS A 240 5.07 -11.25 -4.11
CA LYS A 240 6.14 -12.15 -4.56
C LYS A 240 7.32 -11.38 -5.17
N ASN A 241 7.04 -10.34 -5.94
CA ASN A 241 8.08 -9.52 -6.58
C ASN A 241 8.85 -8.65 -5.58
N VAL A 242 8.20 -8.12 -4.54
CA VAL A 242 8.84 -7.26 -3.53
C VAL A 242 9.57 -8.08 -2.46
N SER A 243 8.96 -9.17 -2.01
CA SER A 243 9.45 -9.99 -0.91
C SER A 243 10.45 -11.06 -1.34
N GLY A 244 10.32 -11.58 -2.57
CA GLY A 244 10.98 -12.80 -3.00
C GLY A 244 10.46 -14.08 -2.33
N LYS A 245 9.54 -13.98 -1.36
CA LYS A 245 8.90 -15.12 -0.68
C LYS A 245 7.55 -15.46 -1.31
N ASN A 246 7.14 -16.71 -1.15
CA ASN A 246 5.81 -17.19 -1.60
C ASN A 246 4.70 -16.94 -0.56
N ILE A 247 5.05 -16.68 0.71
CA ILE A 247 4.09 -16.53 1.80
C ILE A 247 4.08 -15.07 2.27
N SER A 248 2.91 -14.44 2.20
CA SER A 248 2.70 -13.07 2.66
C SER A 248 2.65 -12.98 4.18
N GLY A 249 3.23 -11.92 4.75
CA GLY A 249 3.26 -11.70 6.21
C GLY A 249 1.89 -11.46 6.84
N ASN A 250 0.86 -11.26 6.02
CA ASN A 250 -0.53 -11.10 6.44
C ASN A 250 -1.31 -12.42 6.56
N ILE A 251 -0.71 -13.57 6.21
CA ILE A 251 -1.41 -14.86 6.24
C ILE A 251 -1.79 -15.30 7.66
N GLY A 252 -0.99 -14.92 8.66
CA GLY A 252 -1.32 -15.14 10.06
C GLY A 252 -2.59 -14.40 10.47
N SER A 253 -2.75 -13.15 10.02
CA SER A 253 -3.96 -12.35 10.28
C SER A 253 -5.19 -12.95 9.58
N LEU A 254 -5.04 -13.53 8.38
CA LEU A 254 -6.12 -14.27 7.73
C LEU A 254 -6.53 -15.52 8.51
N ALA A 255 -5.55 -16.32 8.97
CA ALA A 255 -5.81 -17.51 9.75
C ALA A 255 -6.52 -17.18 11.08
N ALA A 256 -6.12 -16.10 11.75
CA ALA A 256 -6.76 -15.67 12.98
C ALA A 256 -8.21 -15.18 12.77
N MET A 257 -8.49 -14.43 11.70
CA MET A 257 -9.86 -14.05 11.34
C MET A 257 -10.75 -15.26 11.00
N LEU A 258 -10.18 -16.30 10.37
CA LEU A 258 -10.90 -17.56 10.14
C LEU A 258 -11.27 -18.21 11.48
N ILE A 259 -10.32 -18.28 12.42
CA ILE A 259 -10.56 -18.82 13.77
C ILE A 259 -11.65 -18.00 14.48
N ALA A 260 -11.62 -16.66 14.37
CA ALA A 260 -12.65 -15.78 14.94
C ALA A 260 -14.04 -16.08 14.37
N ALA A 261 -14.16 -16.27 13.06
CA ALA A 261 -15.42 -16.65 12.42
C ALA A 261 -15.93 -18.03 12.90
N VAL A 262 -15.03 -19.00 13.05
CA VAL A 262 -15.36 -20.35 13.57
C VAL A 262 -15.84 -20.29 15.03
N VAL A 263 -15.18 -19.50 15.88
CA VAL A 263 -15.58 -19.33 17.29
C VAL A 263 -16.97 -18.68 17.39
N LEU A 264 -17.26 -17.69 16.52
CA LEU A 264 -18.59 -17.08 16.46
C LEU A 264 -19.66 -18.03 15.92
N TRP A 265 -19.30 -18.93 15.00
CA TRP A 265 -20.19 -19.96 14.47
C TRP A 265 -20.61 -20.99 15.53
N PHE A 266 -19.64 -21.55 16.26
CA PHE A 266 -19.93 -22.51 17.33
C PHE A 266 -20.60 -21.87 18.54
N ASN A 267 -20.44 -20.56 18.72
CA ASN A 267 -21.07 -19.75 19.76
C ASN A 267 -20.97 -20.38 21.18
N PRO A 268 -19.75 -20.69 21.65
CA PRO A 268 -19.56 -21.37 22.94
C PRO A 268 -20.13 -20.55 24.10
N VAL A 269 -20.64 -21.25 25.11
CA VAL A 269 -21.22 -20.61 26.31
C VAL A 269 -20.15 -19.91 27.16
N SER A 270 -18.91 -20.39 27.13
CA SER A 270 -17.82 -19.84 27.92
C SER A 270 -17.09 -18.70 27.19
N ASP A 271 -16.89 -17.58 27.90
CA ASP A 271 -16.21 -16.41 27.36
C ASP A 271 -14.72 -16.63 27.06
N ILE A 272 -14.11 -17.67 27.65
CA ILE A 272 -12.68 -17.96 27.49
C ILE A 272 -12.29 -18.19 26.03
N TYR A 273 -13.16 -18.81 25.24
CA TYR A 273 -12.90 -19.11 23.83
C TYR A 273 -12.84 -17.83 22.99
N TYR A 274 -13.66 -16.82 23.32
CA TYR A 274 -13.63 -15.53 22.63
C TYR A 274 -12.36 -14.76 22.98
N TYR A 275 -11.97 -14.73 24.26
CA TYR A 275 -10.73 -14.09 24.66
C TYR A 275 -9.49 -14.75 24.06
N ALA A 276 -9.45 -16.08 24.02
CA ALA A 276 -8.36 -16.82 23.39
C ALA A 276 -8.25 -16.47 21.89
N ALA A 277 -9.38 -16.42 21.18
CA ALA A 277 -9.41 -16.03 19.77
C ALA A 277 -8.91 -14.60 19.54
N VAL A 278 -9.34 -13.64 20.38
CA VAL A 278 -8.85 -12.25 20.34
C VAL A 278 -7.33 -12.20 20.54
N ILE A 279 -6.79 -12.94 21.52
CA ILE A 279 -5.34 -12.94 21.78
C ILE A 279 -4.56 -13.47 20.58
N VAL A 280 -5.02 -14.58 19.98
CA VAL A 280 -4.41 -15.14 18.76
C VAL A 280 -4.43 -14.12 17.62
N GLU A 281 -5.54 -13.40 17.45
CA GLU A 281 -5.69 -12.37 16.44
C GLU A 281 -4.78 -11.17 16.67
N LEU A 282 -4.64 -10.70 17.92
CA LEU A 282 -3.71 -9.63 18.26
C LEU A 282 -2.25 -10.04 18.01
N ILE A 283 -1.86 -11.28 18.33
CA ILE A 283 -0.53 -11.80 18.03
C ILE A 283 -0.28 -11.82 16.51
N ALA A 284 -1.28 -12.26 15.74
CA ALA A 284 -1.19 -12.28 14.28
C ALA A 284 -1.06 -10.86 13.68
N ILE A 285 -1.81 -9.89 14.19
CA ILE A 285 -1.71 -8.48 13.80
C ILE A 285 -0.30 -7.95 14.11
N ILE A 286 0.24 -8.22 15.31
CA ILE A 286 1.60 -7.80 15.69
C ILE A 286 2.63 -8.37 14.72
N TYR A 287 2.50 -9.64 14.31
CA TYR A 287 3.38 -10.25 13.33
C TYR A 287 3.28 -9.53 11.97
N THR A 288 2.07 -9.27 11.47
CA THR A 288 1.85 -8.56 10.20
C THR A 288 2.42 -7.13 10.23
N VAL A 289 2.24 -6.39 11.33
CA VAL A 289 2.83 -5.05 11.53
C VAL A 289 4.36 -5.12 11.59
N THR A 290 4.92 -6.13 12.27
CA THR A 290 6.37 -6.31 12.35
C THR A 290 6.97 -6.56 10.97
N ASP A 291 6.34 -7.42 10.16
CA ASP A 291 6.75 -7.69 8.79
C ASP A 291 6.67 -6.43 7.92
N LEU A 292 5.59 -5.65 8.08
CA LEU A 292 5.42 -4.35 7.40
C LEU A 292 6.57 -3.38 7.71
N ILE A 293 6.90 -3.19 9.00
CA ILE A 293 7.97 -2.29 9.43
C ILE A 293 9.32 -2.76 8.88
N ARG A 294 9.56 -4.08 8.82
CA ARG A 294 10.78 -4.63 8.22
C ARG A 294 10.90 -4.29 6.74
N TYR A 295 9.81 -4.41 5.97
CA TYR A 295 9.80 -3.99 4.56
C TYR A 295 10.04 -2.50 4.39
N TYR A 296 9.37 -1.67 5.20
CA TYR A 296 9.57 -0.23 5.19
C TYR A 296 11.05 0.14 5.45
N ASN A 297 11.65 -0.45 6.48
CA ASN A 297 13.04 -0.21 6.84
C ASN A 297 14.05 -0.69 5.80
N MET A 298 13.70 -1.69 5.00
CA MET A 298 14.57 -2.17 3.91
C MET A 298 14.62 -1.18 2.73
N LEU A 299 13.71 -0.21 2.67
CA LEU A 299 13.64 0.77 1.57
C LEU A 299 14.03 2.18 2.01
N ALA A 300 13.92 2.44 3.31
CA ALA A 300 14.42 3.65 3.94
C ALA A 300 15.95 3.64 4.11
N THR A 301 16.61 2.47 3.98
CA THR A 301 18.08 2.31 4.04
C THR A 301 18.57 1.49 2.87
#